data_AF-A0A7S2T5E6-F1
#
_entry.id   AF-A0A7S2T5E6-F1
#
_cell.length_a   1.000
_cell.length_b   1.000
_cell.length_c   1.000
_cell.angle_alpha   90.00
_cell.angle_beta   90.00
_cell.angle_gamma   90.00
#
_symmetry.space_group_name_H-M   'P 1'
#
loop_
_entity.id
_entity.type
_entity.pdbx_description
1 polymer ?
#
loop_
_entity_poly.entity_id
_entity_poly.type
_entity_poly.pdbx_seq_one_letter_code
_entity_poly.pdbx_strand_id
1 'polypeptide(L)'
;GGSGGGGKQPKAIFCHVDIIGADFNEQFQSAQGIHPSAFPSTIPVYTGHYHRPHSIEGRIHYVGSQYQVSFGESNQRKSVKILDGSDWSIKGDVEVDLGPRHFTFDASATALHDAT
;
A
#
# COMPACT_ATOMS: atom_id res chain seq x y z
N GLY A 1 -32.67 13.70 19.63
CA GLY A 1 -33.59 12.72 19.02
C GLY A 1 -32.98 12.26 17.71
N GLY A 2 -32.82 10.95 17.54
CA GLY A 2 -32.18 10.34 16.38
C GLY A 2 -31.65 8.95 16.71
N SER A 3 -32.56 8.04 17.05
CA SER A 3 -32.28 6.60 17.16
C SER A 3 -32.10 6.06 15.74
N GLY A 4 -30.85 5.93 15.28
CA GLY A 4 -30.49 5.26 14.02
C GLY A 4 -30.35 3.76 14.27
N GLY A 5 -31.06 2.94 13.49
CA GLY A 5 -31.28 1.52 13.76
C GLY A 5 -30.02 0.68 13.95
N GLY A 6 -30.14 -0.36 14.78
CA GLY A 6 -29.10 -1.34 15.11
C GLY A 6 -28.71 -2.26 13.95
N GLY A 7 -28.27 -1.69 12.84
CA GLY A 7 -27.59 -2.41 11.76
C GLY A 7 -26.19 -2.81 12.20
N LYS A 8 -25.73 -3.99 11.75
CA LYS A 8 -24.33 -4.40 11.94
C LYS A 8 -23.42 -3.37 11.27
N GLN A 9 -22.56 -2.74 12.07
CA GLN A 9 -21.54 -1.84 11.56
C GLN A 9 -20.46 -2.64 10.81
N PRO A 10 -19.92 -2.13 9.70
CA PRO A 10 -18.80 -2.78 9.03
C PRO A 10 -17.59 -2.83 9.96
N LYS A 11 -16.82 -3.92 9.91
CA LYS A 11 -15.59 -4.08 10.70
C LYS A 11 -14.31 -3.67 9.95
N ALA A 12 -14.42 -3.52 8.63
CA ALA A 12 -13.35 -3.08 7.74
C ALA A 12 -13.95 -2.54 6.44
N ILE A 13 -13.18 -1.76 5.69
CA ILE A 13 -13.53 -1.30 4.34
C ILE A 13 -12.51 -1.84 3.35
N PHE A 14 -12.98 -2.36 2.23
CA PHE A 14 -12.15 -2.76 1.10
C PHE A 14 -12.56 -1.94 -0.13
N CYS A 15 -11.63 -1.26 -0.78
CA CYS A 15 -11.93 -0.40 -1.92
C CYS A 15 -10.74 -0.28 -2.90
N HIS A 16 -10.94 0.50 -3.96
CA HIS A 16 -9.90 0.82 -4.92
C HIS A 16 -10.07 2.28 -5.33
N VAL A 17 -9.39 3.19 -4.62
CA VAL A 17 -9.57 4.63 -4.76
C VAL A 17 -8.26 5.38 -4.55
N ASP A 18 -8.21 6.60 -5.09
CA ASP A 18 -7.21 7.60 -4.73
C ASP A 18 -7.63 8.33 -3.45
N ILE A 19 -6.69 8.50 -2.53
CA ILE A 19 -6.87 9.13 -1.22
C ILE A 19 -5.79 10.19 -1.07
N ILE A 20 -6.19 11.39 -0.66
CA ILE A 20 -5.26 12.51 -0.47
C ILE A 20 -4.17 12.12 0.54
N GLY A 21 -2.91 12.35 0.17
CA GLY A 21 -1.74 11.97 0.97
C GLY A 21 -1.21 10.56 0.70
N ALA A 22 -1.82 9.80 -0.22
CA ALA A 22 -1.32 8.48 -0.61
C ALA A 22 -0.02 8.59 -1.42
N ASP A 23 0.94 7.71 -1.14
CA ASP A 23 2.20 7.63 -1.88
C ASP A 23 2.00 6.81 -3.15
N PHE A 24 2.03 7.45 -4.31
CA PHE A 24 1.91 6.73 -5.60
C PHE A 24 3.26 6.35 -6.20
N ASN A 25 4.35 6.94 -5.71
CA ASN A 25 5.73 6.50 -5.91
C ASN A 25 6.60 6.89 -4.69
N GLU A 26 7.92 6.72 -4.79
CA GLU A 26 8.85 7.03 -3.67
C GLU A 26 9.02 8.53 -3.37
N GLN A 27 8.57 9.41 -4.26
CA GLN A 27 8.85 10.84 -4.21
C GLN A 27 7.60 11.71 -4.02
N PHE A 28 6.43 11.22 -4.41
CA PHE A 28 5.22 12.04 -4.54
C PHE A 28 4.01 11.42 -3.85
N GLN A 29 3.21 12.32 -3.27
CA GLN A 29 1.92 12.04 -2.66
C GLN A 29 0.78 12.59 -3.52
N SER A 30 -0.36 11.90 -3.51
CA SER A 30 -1.57 12.39 -4.18
C SER A 30 -2.12 13.64 -3.50
N ALA A 31 -2.34 14.69 -4.30
CA ALA A 31 -3.02 15.91 -3.87
C ALA A 31 -4.54 15.88 -4.21
N GLN A 32 -5.02 14.77 -4.76
CA GLN A 32 -6.39 14.60 -5.24
C GLN A 32 -7.03 13.35 -4.61
N GLY A 33 -8.31 13.14 -4.88
CA GLY A 33 -9.05 11.97 -4.42
C GLY A 33 -9.87 12.22 -3.16
N ILE A 34 -10.17 11.13 -2.45
CA ILE A 34 -11.04 11.13 -1.27
C ILE A 34 -10.24 11.63 -0.07
N HIS A 35 -10.81 12.55 0.72
CA HIS A 35 -10.19 12.98 1.97
C HIS A 35 -10.22 11.84 3.01
N PRO A 36 -9.13 11.57 3.76
CA PRO A 36 -9.08 10.47 4.75
C PRO A 36 -10.23 10.47 5.77
N SER A 37 -10.76 11.66 6.12
CA SER A 37 -11.88 11.80 7.06
C SER A 37 -13.22 11.28 6.54
N ALA A 38 -13.34 10.97 5.24
CA ALA A 38 -14.52 10.32 4.69
C ALA A 38 -14.66 8.86 5.16
N PHE A 39 -13.57 8.26 5.62
CA PHE A 39 -13.56 6.92 6.18
C PHE A 39 -13.72 6.96 7.70
N PRO A 40 -14.46 6.03 8.32
CA PRO A 40 -14.54 5.93 9.78
C PRO A 40 -13.14 5.73 10.38
N SER A 41 -12.85 6.44 11.47
CA SER A 41 -11.54 6.38 12.13
C SER A 41 -11.32 5.13 12.98
N THR A 42 -12.36 4.32 13.18
CA THR A 42 -12.36 3.20 14.13
C THR A 42 -12.15 1.82 13.50
N ILE A 43 -12.11 1.73 12.17
CA ILE A 43 -11.95 0.46 11.44
C ILE A 43 -10.85 0.59 10.38
N PRO A 44 -10.14 -0.51 10.05
CA PRO A 44 -9.14 -0.49 9.00
C PRO A 44 -9.78 -0.31 7.61
N VAL A 45 -9.05 0.36 6.74
CA VAL A 45 -9.38 0.51 5.31
C VAL A 45 -8.26 -0.15 4.51
N TYR A 46 -8.59 -1.09 3.64
CA TYR A 46 -7.65 -1.73 2.73
C TYR A 46 -7.99 -1.30 1.31
N THR A 47 -7.06 -0.62 0.64
CA THR A 47 -7.27 -0.11 -0.71
C THR A 47 -6.18 -0.53 -1.69
N GLY A 48 -6.57 -0.68 -2.95
CA GLY A 48 -5.66 -0.72 -4.10
C GLY A 48 -5.47 0.68 -4.69
N HIS A 49 -5.23 0.73 -6.00
CA HIS A 49 -4.92 1.91 -6.84
C HIS A 49 -3.42 2.19 -6.97
N TYR A 50 -2.72 2.41 -5.85
CA TYR A 50 -1.27 2.59 -5.87
C TYR A 50 -0.51 1.32 -5.55
N HIS A 51 0.61 1.13 -6.26
CA HIS A 51 1.38 -0.11 -6.26
C HIS A 51 2.46 -0.18 -5.18
N ARG A 52 2.73 0.95 -4.53
CA ARG A 52 3.60 1.03 -3.37
C ARG A 52 2.82 0.66 -2.10
N PRO A 53 3.18 -0.39 -1.36
CA PRO A 53 2.57 -0.65 -0.05
C PRO A 53 2.90 0.49 0.92
N HIS A 54 1.88 1.08 1.55
CA HIS A 54 2.04 2.13 2.55
C HIS A 54 0.77 2.29 3.39
N SER A 55 0.81 3.16 4.40
CA SER A 55 -0.35 3.50 5.19
C SER A 55 -0.50 4.99 5.47
N ILE A 56 -1.74 5.47 5.44
CA ILE A 56 -2.11 6.82 5.87
C ILE A 56 -2.76 6.70 7.26
N GLU A 57 -2.28 7.52 8.21
CA GLU A 57 -2.78 7.55 9.60
C GLU A 57 -2.77 6.18 10.31
N GLY A 58 -1.93 5.23 9.85
CA GLY A 58 -1.83 3.89 10.42
C GLY A 58 -3.06 2.99 10.27
N ARG A 59 -4.13 3.44 9.59
CA ARG A 59 -5.41 2.71 9.46
C ARG A 59 -5.87 2.50 8.01
N ILE A 60 -5.42 3.35 7.09
CA ILE A 60 -5.71 3.22 5.66
C ILE A 60 -4.48 2.59 5.03
N HIS A 61 -4.62 1.38 4.51
CA HIS A 61 -3.53 0.57 4.00
C HIS A 61 -3.68 0.43 2.48
N TYR A 62 -2.75 1.05 1.74
CA TYR A 62 -2.52 0.67 0.36
C TYR A 62 -1.79 -0.66 0.36
N VAL A 63 -2.42 -1.70 -0.17
CA VAL A 63 -1.84 -3.06 -0.15
C VAL A 63 -0.71 -3.23 -1.16
N GLY A 64 -0.64 -2.35 -2.16
CA GLY A 64 0.35 -2.40 -3.23
C GLY A 64 0.03 -3.47 -4.29
N SER A 65 0.94 -3.57 -5.27
CA SER A 65 0.94 -4.65 -6.26
C SER A 65 1.59 -5.92 -5.69
N GLN A 66 1.23 -7.08 -6.24
CA GLN A 66 1.81 -8.37 -5.84
C GLN A 66 3.22 -8.59 -6.40
N TYR A 67 3.57 -7.92 -7.49
CA TYR A 67 4.88 -7.94 -8.13
C TYR A 67 5.16 -6.57 -8.75
N GLN A 68 6.41 -6.29 -9.12
CA GLN A 68 6.78 -5.00 -9.71
C GLN A 68 6.19 -4.89 -11.11
N VAL A 69 5.30 -3.92 -11.36
CA VAL A 69 4.66 -3.75 -12.67
C VAL A 69 5.29 -2.63 -13.51
N SER A 70 6.08 -1.77 -12.88
CA SER A 70 6.80 -0.67 -13.54
C SER A 70 8.20 -0.47 -12.92
N PHE A 71 9.08 0.21 -13.65
CA PHE A 71 10.42 0.57 -13.15
C PHE A 71 10.39 1.44 -11.89
N GLY A 72 9.34 2.24 -11.68
CA GLY A 72 9.18 3.04 -10.45
C GLY A 72 8.97 2.20 -9.18
N GLU A 73 8.84 0.89 -9.33
CA GLU A 73 8.74 -0.07 -8.24
C GLU A 73 10.02 -0.89 -8.06
N SER A 74 11.12 -0.55 -8.76
CA SER A 74 12.43 -1.19 -8.56
C SER A 74 12.80 -1.14 -7.08
N ASN A 75 13.37 -2.23 -6.56
CA ASN A 75 13.75 -2.39 -5.15
C ASN A 75 12.59 -2.39 -4.12
N GLN A 76 11.33 -2.19 -4.53
CA GLN A 76 10.21 -2.33 -3.61
C GLN A 76 9.95 -3.81 -3.30
N ARG A 77 9.91 -4.15 -1.99
CA ARG A 77 9.39 -5.43 -1.53
C ARG A 77 7.89 -5.49 -1.74
N LYS A 78 7.41 -6.61 -2.27
CA LYS A 78 6.00 -6.86 -2.53
C LYS A 78 5.48 -7.92 -1.56
N SER A 79 4.24 -7.79 -1.12
CA SER A 79 3.67 -8.72 -0.14
C SER A 79 2.15 -8.86 -0.29
N VAL A 80 1.62 -9.94 0.29
CA VAL A 80 0.18 -10.11 0.54
C VAL A 80 -0.06 -10.04 2.04
N LYS A 81 -1.10 -9.31 2.45
CA LYS A 81 -1.45 -9.16 3.86
C LYS A 81 -2.21 -10.37 4.37
N ILE A 82 -1.84 -10.84 5.57
CA ILE A 82 -2.60 -11.82 6.34
C ILE A 82 -3.48 -11.06 7.31
N LEU A 83 -4.80 -11.25 7.20
CA LEU A 83 -5.80 -10.61 8.06
C LEU A 83 -6.46 -11.64 8.98
N ASP A 84 -6.82 -11.21 10.19
CA ASP A 84 -7.65 -11.98 11.10
C ASP A 84 -9.11 -12.00 10.63
N GLY A 85 -9.73 -13.17 10.54
CA GLY A 85 -11.12 -13.29 10.10
C GLY A 85 -12.17 -12.74 11.08
N SER A 86 -11.80 -12.49 12.33
CA SER A 86 -12.72 -12.02 13.38
C SER A 86 -12.85 -10.49 13.43
N ASP A 87 -11.73 -9.78 13.25
CA ASP A 87 -11.61 -8.32 13.41
C ASP A 87 -10.89 -7.60 12.27
N TRP A 88 -10.40 -8.33 11.26
CA TRP A 88 -9.65 -7.80 10.13
C TRP A 88 -8.34 -7.09 10.49
N SER A 89 -7.79 -7.32 11.68
CA SER A 89 -6.47 -6.84 12.05
C SER A 89 -5.37 -7.50 11.21
N ILE A 90 -4.30 -6.77 10.90
CA ILE A 90 -3.13 -7.31 10.20
C ILE A 90 -2.38 -8.24 11.16
N LYS A 91 -2.19 -9.51 10.78
CA LYS A 91 -1.39 -10.49 11.52
C LYS A 91 0.01 -10.67 10.96
N GLY A 92 0.23 -10.22 9.72
CA GLY A 92 1.53 -10.22 9.09
C GLY A 92 1.41 -10.02 7.59
N ASP A 93 2.55 -10.19 6.93
CA ASP A 93 2.70 -10.09 5.49
C ASP A 93 3.45 -11.33 4.99
N VAL A 94 3.02 -11.89 3.87
CA VAL A 94 3.78 -12.90 3.12
C VAL A 94 4.48 -12.17 2.00
N GLU A 95 5.82 -12.15 2.03
CA GLU A 95 6.60 -11.58 0.93
C GLU A 95 6.37 -12.38 -0.35
N VAL A 96 6.16 -11.65 -1.45
CA VAL A 96 6.01 -12.21 -2.77
C VAL A 96 7.30 -11.99 -3.54
N ASP A 97 8.12 -13.05 -3.59
CA ASP A 97 9.25 -13.14 -4.51
C ASP A 97 8.86 -13.94 -5.76
N LEU A 98 7.96 -13.37 -6.54
CA LEU A 98 7.47 -13.95 -7.78
C LEU A 98 7.21 -12.85 -8.81
N GLY A 99 7.43 -13.15 -10.08
CA GLY A 99 7.13 -12.26 -11.20
C GLY A 99 8.31 -11.38 -11.62
N PRO A 100 8.07 -10.43 -12.54
CA PRO A 100 9.13 -9.55 -13.06
C PRO A 100 9.79 -8.72 -11.96
N ARG A 101 11.11 -8.52 -12.09
CA ARG A 101 11.90 -7.61 -11.25
C ARG A 101 12.64 -6.59 -12.10
N HIS A 102 12.62 -5.35 -11.64
CA HIS A 102 13.35 -4.22 -12.20
C HIS A 102 14.54 -3.91 -11.28
N PHE A 103 15.70 -3.73 -11.90
CA PHE A 103 16.95 -3.45 -11.21
C PHE A 103 17.54 -2.16 -11.76
N THR A 104 18.10 -1.35 -10.87
CA THR A 104 18.89 -0.17 -11.21
C THR A 104 20.35 -0.47 -10.93
N PHE A 105 21.22 -0.24 -11.91
CA PHE A 105 22.66 -0.41 -11.78
C PHE A 105 23.31 0.97 -11.80
N ASP A 106 24.16 1.25 -10.81
CA ASP A 106 25.03 2.42 -10.84
C ASP A 106 26.28 2.08 -11.64
N ALA A 107 26.41 2.65 -12.85
CA ALA A 107 27.55 2.41 -13.72
C ALA A 107 28.89 2.90 -13.13
N SER A 108 28.87 3.79 -12.12
CA SER A 108 30.07 4.30 -11.47
C SER A 108 30.78 3.25 -10.58
N ALA A 109 30.09 2.17 -10.20
CA ALA A 109 30.65 1.11 -9.36
C ALA A 109 31.57 0.13 -10.11
N THR A 110 31.51 0.09 -11.45
CA THR A 110 32.27 -0.88 -12.27
C THR A 110 33.66 -0.36 -12.68
N ALA A 111 33.90 0.95 -12.61
CA ALA A 111 35.14 1.58 -13.07
C ALA A 111 36.37 1.33 -12.15
N LEU A 112 36.19 0.64 -11.01
CA LEU A 112 37.31 0.35 -10.09
C LEU A 112 38.06 -0.96 -10.37
N HIS A 113 37.52 -1.87 -11.20
CA HIS A 113 38.15 -3.18 -11.45
C HIS A 113 38.98 -3.27 -12.73
N ASP A 114 38.85 -2.31 -13.66
CA ASP A 114 39.60 -2.31 -14.93
C ASP A 114 40.87 -1.44 -14.88
N ALA A 115 41.28 -0.98 -13.69
CA ALA A 115 42.46 -0.14 -13.48
C ALA A 115 43.49 -0.82 -12.55
N THR A 116 43.96 -2.02 -12.92
CA THR A 116 45.18 -2.65 -12.37
C THR A 116 45.92 -3.44 -13.45
#